data_AF-A0A2H0ATC7-F1
#
_entry.id   AF-A0A2H0ATC7-F1
#
_cell.length_a   1.000
_cell.length_b   1.000
_cell.length_c   1.000
_cell.angle_alpha   90.00
_cell.angle_beta   90.00
_cell.angle_gamma   90.00
#
_symmetry.space_group_name_H-M   'P 1'
#
loop_
_entity.id
_entity.type
_entity.pdbx_description
1 polymer ?
#
loop_
_entity_poly.entity_id
_entity_poly.type
_entity_poly.pdbx_seq_one_letter_code
_entity_poly.pdbx_strand_id
1 'polypeptide(L)'
;MVRGLDKFREHFRDYSGRYVLIGGAACDLLMEEAGLEFRATKDLDIVLSVEALDSAFVKAFWDFVSSGRYQAQQSAMGLRRYYRFMKPEDSQYPFMLELFARKPDMLVLTEGAHLTPIPIDEDVSSLSAILLDDAYYSFLHSGTKTVAGVPIVGPEHLIPLKACAWLDLSERKTGGENIDAKSIAKHKNDVFRLYRIIDPAFKGEIPEKILEDMAAFLDAMGSETVDLKNLGIKDLNLDMILAELRRLYVRDH
;
A
#
# COMPACT_ATOMS: atom_id res chain seq x y z
N MET A 1 -0.50 13.89 -8.06
CA MET A 1 -1.58 13.21 -8.81
C MET A 1 -1.09 12.09 -9.72
N VAL A 2 -1.46 10.85 -9.36
CA VAL A 2 -1.19 9.63 -10.13
C VAL A 2 -1.96 9.62 -11.46
N ARG A 3 -1.25 9.34 -12.56
CA ARG A 3 -1.84 9.28 -13.90
C ARG A 3 -2.95 8.22 -13.97
N GLY A 4 -4.10 8.59 -14.51
CA GLY A 4 -5.24 7.69 -14.74
C GLY A 4 -6.09 7.41 -13.51
N LEU A 5 -5.78 8.02 -12.36
CA LEU A 5 -6.57 7.87 -11.14
C LEU A 5 -8.01 8.41 -11.30
N ASP A 6 -8.20 9.53 -12.01
CA ASP A 6 -9.55 10.06 -12.28
C ASP A 6 -10.41 9.07 -13.07
N LYS A 7 -9.81 8.44 -14.08
CA LYS A 7 -10.49 7.43 -14.91
C LYS A 7 -10.85 6.19 -14.09
N PHE A 8 -9.94 5.76 -13.21
CA PHE A 8 -10.19 4.67 -12.28
C PHE A 8 -11.33 5.04 -11.31
N ARG A 9 -11.26 6.21 -10.69
CA ARG A 9 -12.29 6.72 -9.77
C ARG A 9 -13.67 6.78 -10.42
N GLU A 10 -13.76 7.31 -11.62
CA GLU A 10 -15.03 7.43 -12.34
C GLU A 10 -15.62 6.06 -12.66
N HIS A 11 -14.79 5.12 -13.12
CA HIS A 11 -15.22 3.76 -13.46
C HIS A 11 -15.67 2.95 -12.24
N PHE A 12 -15.01 3.13 -11.10
CA PHE A 12 -15.30 2.35 -9.87
C PHE A 12 -16.13 3.10 -8.82
N ARG A 13 -16.74 4.24 -9.17
CA ARG A 13 -17.51 5.09 -8.24
C ARG A 13 -18.60 4.31 -7.49
N ASP A 14 -19.31 3.42 -8.17
CA ASP A 14 -20.42 2.66 -7.58
C ASP A 14 -19.94 1.41 -6.82
N TYR A 15 -18.61 1.21 -6.74
CA TYR A 15 -17.96 0.06 -6.11
C TYR A 15 -17.01 0.46 -4.97
N SER A 16 -17.17 1.66 -4.40
CA SER A 16 -16.28 2.19 -3.34
C SER A 16 -16.18 1.33 -2.07
N GLY A 17 -17.12 0.42 -1.84
CA GLY A 17 -17.08 -0.54 -0.72
C GLY A 17 -16.45 -1.90 -1.08
N ARG A 18 -15.89 -2.05 -2.28
CA ARG A 18 -15.40 -3.32 -2.85
C ARG A 18 -13.87 -3.41 -2.89
N TYR A 19 -13.22 -2.27 -2.72
CA TYR A 19 -11.77 -2.14 -2.74
C TYR A 19 -11.33 -0.97 -1.86
N VAL A 20 -10.05 -0.96 -1.54
CA VAL A 20 -9.37 0.19 -0.95
C VAL A 20 -8.00 0.37 -1.61
N LEU A 21 -7.66 1.62 -1.95
CA LEU A 21 -6.33 1.95 -2.45
C LEU A 21 -5.36 2.14 -1.28
N ILE A 22 -4.16 1.59 -1.45
CA ILE A 22 -3.06 1.72 -0.50
C ILE A 22 -1.80 2.20 -1.21
N GLY A 23 -0.65 1.95 -0.58
CA GLY A 23 0.65 2.13 -1.22
C GLY A 23 0.92 3.57 -1.64
N GLY A 24 1.65 3.74 -2.74
CA GLY A 24 2.13 5.07 -3.14
C GLY A 24 1.00 6.03 -3.51
N ALA A 25 -0.04 5.53 -4.19
CA ALA A 25 -1.14 6.36 -4.68
C ALA A 25 -2.01 6.90 -3.54
N ALA A 26 -2.26 6.09 -2.52
CA ALA A 26 -2.93 6.55 -1.30
C ALA A 26 -2.11 7.62 -0.57
N CYS A 27 -0.79 7.43 -0.47
CA CYS A 27 0.10 8.43 0.13
C CYS A 27 0.07 9.76 -0.64
N ASP A 28 0.13 9.72 -1.98
CA ASP A 28 0.07 10.91 -2.85
C ASP A 28 -1.22 11.71 -2.60
N LEU A 29 -2.38 11.03 -2.56
CA LEU A 29 -3.67 11.67 -2.30
C LEU A 29 -3.76 12.31 -0.91
N LEU A 30 -3.29 11.62 0.14
CA LEU A 30 -3.31 12.14 1.51
C LEU A 30 -2.41 13.37 1.67
N MET A 31 -1.23 13.33 1.06
CA MET A 31 -0.28 14.43 1.11
C MET A 31 -0.82 15.63 0.33
N GLU A 32 -1.41 15.40 -0.85
CA GLU A 32 -2.05 16.45 -1.66
C GLU A 32 -3.23 17.11 -0.91
N GLU A 33 -4.06 16.32 -0.20
CA GLU A 33 -5.13 16.84 0.68
C GLU A 33 -4.59 17.75 1.79
N ALA A 34 -3.38 17.46 2.29
CA ALA A 34 -2.68 18.28 3.28
C ALA A 34 -1.84 19.42 2.67
N GLY A 35 -1.86 19.63 1.36
CA GLY A 35 -1.07 20.65 0.66
C GLY A 35 0.43 20.34 0.61
N LEU A 36 0.82 19.07 0.69
CA LEU A 36 2.19 18.59 0.69
C LEU A 36 2.50 17.78 -0.57
N GLU A 37 3.75 17.86 -1.04
CA GLU A 37 4.22 17.03 -2.15
C GLU A 37 4.59 15.62 -1.67
N PHE A 38 4.32 14.63 -2.52
CA PHE A 38 4.77 13.25 -2.35
C PHE A 38 5.63 12.80 -3.54
N ARG A 39 6.39 11.71 -3.36
CA ARG A 39 7.21 11.16 -4.44
C ARG A 39 6.32 10.60 -5.55
N ALA A 40 6.78 10.67 -6.80
CA ALA A 40 6.06 10.07 -7.91
C ALA A 40 5.85 8.55 -7.70
N THR A 41 4.65 8.10 -8.02
CA THR A 41 4.25 6.69 -8.09
C THR A 41 3.46 6.47 -9.37
N LYS A 42 3.51 5.24 -9.90
CA LYS A 42 2.79 4.86 -11.12
C LYS A 42 1.82 3.71 -10.89
N ASP A 43 1.84 3.17 -9.68
CA ASP A 43 1.19 1.93 -9.32
C ASP A 43 -0.07 2.26 -8.52
N LEU A 44 -1.17 1.62 -8.89
CA LEU A 44 -2.37 1.57 -8.06
C LEU A 44 -2.38 0.23 -7.33
N ASP A 45 -2.01 0.28 -6.05
CA ASP A 45 -2.12 -0.83 -5.11
C ASP A 45 -3.56 -0.94 -4.61
N ILE A 46 -4.27 -1.99 -5.03
CA ILE A 46 -5.71 -2.20 -4.82
C ILE A 46 -5.90 -3.43 -3.94
N VAL A 47 -6.36 -3.22 -2.71
CA VAL A 47 -6.77 -4.33 -1.81
C VAL A 47 -8.25 -4.59 -1.99
N LEU A 48 -8.62 -5.83 -2.23
CA LEU A 48 -10.01 -6.24 -2.33
C LEU A 48 -10.62 -6.53 -0.96
N SER A 49 -11.82 -5.98 -0.74
CA SER A 49 -12.65 -6.29 0.43
C SER A 49 -13.43 -7.56 0.11
N VAL A 50 -12.86 -8.71 0.49
CA VAL A 50 -13.30 -10.03 0.05
C VAL A 50 -14.73 -10.34 0.50
N GLU A 51 -15.11 -9.85 1.68
CA GLU A 51 -16.44 -9.97 2.26
C GLU A 51 -17.51 -9.28 1.40
N ALA A 52 -17.07 -8.31 0.61
CA ALA A 52 -17.88 -7.54 -0.30
C ALA A 52 -17.40 -7.77 -1.73
N LEU A 53 -17.02 -8.96 -2.21
CA LEU A 53 -16.84 -9.16 -3.66
C LEU A 53 -18.10 -9.74 -4.30
N ASP A 54 -18.52 -9.15 -5.41
CA ASP A 54 -19.61 -9.68 -6.24
C ASP A 54 -19.24 -9.73 -7.73
N SER A 55 -20.05 -10.45 -8.51
CA SER A 55 -19.83 -10.64 -9.94
C SER A 55 -19.88 -9.32 -10.72
N ALA A 56 -20.62 -8.32 -10.23
CA ALA A 56 -20.72 -7.01 -10.86
C ALA A 56 -19.39 -6.26 -10.76
N PHE A 57 -18.75 -6.25 -9.59
CA PHE A 57 -17.42 -5.66 -9.42
C PHE A 57 -16.36 -6.38 -10.26
N VAL A 58 -16.35 -7.71 -10.24
CA VAL A 58 -15.39 -8.50 -11.04
C VAL A 58 -15.55 -8.18 -12.53
N LYS A 59 -16.78 -8.11 -13.03
CA LYS A 59 -17.05 -7.70 -14.40
C LYS A 59 -16.56 -6.27 -14.68
N ALA A 60 -16.88 -5.31 -13.81
CA ALA A 60 -16.43 -3.94 -13.95
C ALA A 60 -14.90 -3.84 -13.99
N PHE A 61 -14.20 -4.63 -13.18
CA PHE A 61 -12.74 -4.68 -13.18
C PHE A 61 -12.18 -5.20 -14.51
N TRP A 62 -12.72 -6.30 -15.04
CA TRP A 62 -12.32 -6.80 -16.35
C TRP A 62 -12.65 -5.83 -17.48
N ASP A 63 -13.82 -5.19 -17.44
CA ASP A 63 -14.19 -4.15 -18.40
C ASP A 63 -13.16 -3.00 -18.40
N PHE A 64 -12.65 -2.61 -17.22
CA PHE A 64 -11.59 -1.60 -17.09
C PHE A 64 -10.26 -2.05 -17.71
N VAL A 65 -9.81 -3.27 -17.38
CA VAL A 65 -8.57 -3.87 -17.90
C VAL A 65 -8.64 -4.02 -19.43
N SER A 66 -9.75 -4.53 -19.96
CA SER A 66 -9.98 -4.69 -21.40
C SER A 66 -10.04 -3.35 -22.12
N SER A 67 -10.71 -2.35 -21.53
CA SER A 67 -10.81 -1.01 -22.13
C SER A 67 -9.46 -0.28 -22.17
N GLY A 68 -8.62 -0.48 -21.14
CA GLY A 68 -7.25 0.03 -21.11
C GLY A 68 -6.27 -0.75 -21.99
N ARG A 69 -6.65 -1.95 -22.46
CA ARG A 69 -5.83 -2.87 -23.24
C ARG A 69 -4.45 -3.10 -22.60
N TYR A 70 -4.46 -3.50 -21.33
CA TYR A 70 -3.24 -3.80 -20.59
C TYR A 70 -2.50 -4.99 -21.22
N GLN A 71 -1.26 -4.75 -21.63
CA GLN A 71 -0.48 -5.68 -22.44
C GLN A 71 0.16 -6.81 -21.62
N ALA A 72 0.53 -6.52 -20.37
CA ALA A 72 1.15 -7.50 -19.49
C ALA A 72 0.19 -7.82 -18.34
N GLN A 73 -0.26 -9.07 -18.29
CA GLN A 73 -1.10 -9.59 -17.23
C GLN A 73 -0.33 -10.70 -16.53
N GLN A 74 -0.16 -10.56 -15.22
CA GLN A 74 0.67 -11.45 -14.45
C GLN A 74 -0.07 -11.91 -13.19
N SER A 75 0.22 -13.13 -12.73
CA SER A 75 -0.21 -13.63 -11.44
C SER A 75 0.90 -14.41 -10.74
N ALA A 76 0.92 -14.38 -9.42
CA ALA A 76 1.54 -15.45 -8.65
C ALA A 76 0.49 -16.45 -8.20
N MET A 77 0.87 -17.73 -8.17
CA MET A 77 0.05 -18.83 -7.68
C MET A 77 0.62 -19.39 -6.37
N GLY A 78 -0.24 -19.93 -5.51
CA GLY A 78 0.13 -20.51 -4.21
C GLY A 78 -0.76 -19.96 -3.09
N LEU A 79 -0.19 -19.76 -1.90
CA LEU A 79 -0.87 -19.11 -0.76
C LEU A 79 -1.26 -17.64 -1.04
N ARG A 80 -0.67 -17.04 -2.08
CA ARG A 80 -0.83 -15.64 -2.47
C ARG A 80 -1.46 -15.62 -3.87
N ARG A 81 -2.67 -15.05 -4.04
CA ARG A 81 -3.12 -14.59 -5.37
C ARG A 81 -3.13 -13.08 -5.40
N TYR A 82 -2.13 -12.55 -6.10
CA TYR A 82 -2.09 -11.17 -6.52
C TYR A 82 -1.97 -11.12 -8.04
N TYR A 83 -2.57 -10.09 -8.62
CA TYR A 83 -2.62 -9.89 -10.06
C TYR A 83 -1.99 -8.55 -10.41
N ARG A 84 -1.22 -8.51 -11.49
CA ARG A 84 -0.58 -7.29 -11.96
C ARG A 84 -0.94 -7.07 -13.42
N PHE A 85 -1.44 -5.88 -13.73
CA PHE A 85 -1.77 -5.44 -15.08
C PHE A 85 -0.91 -4.21 -15.40
N MET A 86 -0.09 -4.27 -16.44
CA MET A 86 0.84 -3.18 -16.78
C MET A 86 0.75 -2.77 -18.25
N LYS A 87 1.26 -1.56 -18.52
CA LYS A 87 1.47 -1.02 -19.87
C LYS A 87 0.15 -1.01 -20.66
N PRO A 88 -0.84 -0.20 -20.24
CA PRO A 88 -2.03 0.01 -21.06
C PRO A 88 -1.62 0.67 -22.38
N GLU A 89 -2.31 0.32 -23.46
CA GLU A 89 -2.13 1.02 -24.75
C GLU A 89 -2.67 2.45 -24.68
N ASP A 90 -3.80 2.64 -23.97
CA ASP A 90 -4.34 3.97 -23.74
C ASP A 90 -3.62 4.64 -22.57
N SER A 91 -2.91 5.71 -22.88
CA SER A 91 -2.15 6.45 -21.88
C SER A 91 -3.01 7.18 -20.84
N GLN A 92 -4.33 7.27 -21.01
CA GLN A 92 -5.22 7.79 -19.98
C GLN A 92 -5.43 6.82 -18.82
N TYR A 93 -5.05 5.55 -18.95
CA TYR A 93 -5.16 4.56 -17.89
C TYR A 93 -3.94 4.57 -16.95
N PRO A 94 -4.13 4.13 -15.69
CA PRO A 94 -3.02 3.89 -14.77
C PRO A 94 -1.97 2.96 -15.37
N PHE A 95 -0.69 3.28 -15.19
CA PHE A 95 0.38 2.49 -15.80
C PHE A 95 0.41 1.05 -15.29
N MET A 96 0.14 0.87 -14.00
CA MET A 96 0.11 -0.43 -13.33
C MET A 96 -1.08 -0.51 -12.36
N LEU A 97 -1.80 -1.63 -12.43
CA LEU A 97 -2.80 -2.04 -11.44
C LEU A 97 -2.24 -3.26 -10.71
N GLU A 98 -2.16 -3.19 -9.39
CA GLU A 98 -1.73 -4.30 -8.53
C GLU A 98 -2.89 -4.68 -7.62
N LEU A 99 -3.39 -5.89 -7.79
CA LEU A 99 -4.59 -6.37 -7.13
C LEU A 99 -4.22 -7.40 -6.07
N PHE A 100 -4.62 -7.15 -4.83
CA PHE A 100 -4.38 -8.03 -3.70
C PHE A 100 -5.69 -8.63 -3.19
N ALA A 101 -5.78 -9.97 -3.22
CA ALA A 101 -6.96 -10.70 -2.77
C ALA A 101 -6.57 -11.74 -1.71
N ARG A 102 -7.19 -11.64 -0.53
CA ARG A 102 -6.98 -12.60 0.56
C ARG A 102 -7.62 -13.97 0.29
N LYS A 103 -8.79 -13.99 -0.37
CA LYS A 103 -9.40 -15.23 -0.88
C LYS A 103 -9.16 -15.35 -2.39
N PRO A 104 -8.24 -16.22 -2.80
CA PRO A 104 -7.80 -16.32 -4.18
C PRO A 104 -8.91 -16.72 -5.17
N ASP A 105 -9.90 -17.49 -4.73
CA ASP A 105 -10.87 -18.16 -5.61
C ASP A 105 -12.03 -17.28 -6.12
N MET A 106 -12.16 -16.05 -5.62
CA MET A 106 -13.28 -15.17 -5.98
C MET A 106 -13.05 -14.41 -7.30
N LEU A 107 -11.79 -14.18 -7.67
CA LEU A 107 -11.43 -13.66 -9.00
C LEU A 107 -11.33 -14.84 -9.96
N VAL A 108 -12.48 -15.39 -10.33
CA VAL A 108 -12.53 -16.36 -11.44
C VAL A 108 -12.10 -15.60 -12.69
N LEU A 109 -10.92 -15.96 -13.20
CA LEU A 109 -10.43 -15.47 -14.48
C LEU A 109 -11.45 -15.85 -15.55
N THR A 110 -11.93 -14.87 -16.31
CA THR A 110 -12.75 -15.14 -17.48
C THR A 110 -11.98 -16.05 -18.44
N GLU A 111 -12.66 -17.00 -19.09
CA GLU A 111 -12.06 -17.85 -20.12
C GLU A 111 -11.33 -16.97 -21.16
N GLY A 112 -10.01 -17.19 -21.32
CA GLY A 112 -9.16 -16.43 -22.24
C GLY A 112 -8.16 -15.44 -21.61
N ALA A 113 -8.16 -15.24 -20.28
CA ALA A 113 -7.12 -14.46 -19.63
C ALA A 113 -5.77 -15.21 -19.62
N HIS A 114 -4.84 -14.80 -20.48
CA HIS A 114 -3.47 -15.34 -20.50
C HIS A 114 -2.61 -14.65 -19.44
N LEU A 115 -2.62 -15.19 -18.22
CA LEU A 115 -1.74 -14.72 -17.15
C LEU A 115 -0.37 -15.38 -17.23
N THR A 116 0.68 -14.56 -17.17
CA THR A 116 2.06 -15.03 -17.03
C THR A 116 2.48 -15.03 -15.55
N PRO A 117 3.45 -15.87 -15.13
CA PRO A 117 3.98 -15.79 -13.77
C PRO A 117 4.59 -14.42 -13.48
N ILE A 118 4.39 -13.91 -12.27
CA ILE A 118 5.04 -12.67 -11.83
C ILE A 118 6.53 -12.95 -11.59
N PRO A 119 7.45 -12.21 -12.23
CA PRO A 119 8.87 -12.22 -11.84
C PRO A 119 8.96 -11.85 -10.36
N ILE A 120 9.91 -12.44 -9.61
CA ILE A 120 10.08 -12.14 -8.18
C ILE A 120 10.27 -10.62 -8.02
N ASP A 121 9.20 -9.96 -7.55
CA ASP A 121 9.16 -8.54 -7.26
C ASP A 121 9.10 -8.38 -5.75
N GLU A 122 10.09 -7.69 -5.21
CA GLU A 122 10.39 -7.69 -3.79
C GLU A 122 9.29 -7.02 -2.97
N ASP A 123 8.83 -5.84 -3.43
CA ASP A 123 7.83 -5.03 -2.74
C ASP A 123 6.46 -5.71 -2.75
N VAL A 124 6.11 -6.33 -3.86
CA VAL A 124 4.81 -7.01 -3.98
C VAL A 124 4.80 -8.31 -3.20
N SER A 125 5.94 -9.01 -3.11
CA SER A 125 6.09 -10.15 -2.23
C SER A 125 5.84 -9.74 -0.76
N SER A 126 6.44 -8.63 -0.31
CA SER A 126 6.25 -8.11 1.04
C SER A 126 4.81 -7.67 1.30
N LEU A 127 4.25 -6.82 0.42
CA LEU A 127 2.89 -6.31 0.61
C LEU A 127 1.84 -7.43 0.55
N SER A 128 1.99 -8.39 -0.36
CA SER A 128 1.12 -9.56 -0.38
C SER A 128 1.25 -10.42 0.88
N ALA A 129 2.44 -10.55 1.47
CA ALA A 129 2.63 -11.28 2.72
C ALA A 129 1.92 -10.58 3.88
N ILE A 130 2.04 -9.25 3.96
CA ILE A 130 1.38 -8.45 4.99
C ILE A 130 -0.14 -8.56 4.90
N LEU A 131 -0.71 -8.51 3.70
CA LEU A 131 -2.17 -8.57 3.51
C LEU A 131 -2.78 -9.97 3.72
N LEU A 132 -1.96 -11.02 3.79
CA LEU A 132 -2.42 -12.35 4.22
C LEU A 132 -2.57 -12.45 5.74
N ASP A 133 -1.94 -11.57 6.50
CA ASP A 133 -2.04 -11.53 7.94
C ASP A 133 -3.37 -10.89 8.38
N ASP A 134 -4.10 -11.60 9.25
CA ASP A 134 -5.44 -11.20 9.70
C ASP A 134 -5.43 -9.89 10.48
N ALA A 135 -4.38 -9.64 11.28
CA ALA A 135 -4.26 -8.43 12.07
C ALA A 135 -4.03 -7.22 11.15
N TYR A 136 -3.13 -7.34 10.17
CA TYR A 136 -2.92 -6.27 9.18
C TYR A 136 -4.14 -6.06 8.28
N TYR A 137 -4.78 -7.11 7.81
CA TYR A 137 -5.95 -6.99 6.94
C TYR A 137 -7.11 -6.26 7.63
N SER A 138 -7.44 -6.66 8.86
CA SER A 138 -8.52 -6.04 9.65
C SER A 138 -8.18 -4.61 10.05
N PHE A 139 -6.95 -4.37 10.51
CA PHE A 139 -6.46 -3.05 10.86
C PHE A 139 -6.55 -2.10 9.66
N LEU A 140 -6.05 -2.51 8.50
CA LEU A 140 -6.12 -1.73 7.26
C LEU A 140 -7.55 -1.32 6.91
N HIS A 141 -8.50 -2.27 6.95
CA HIS A 141 -9.90 -1.97 6.64
C HIS A 141 -10.53 -1.00 7.66
N SER A 142 -10.15 -1.09 8.94
CA SER A 142 -10.63 -0.16 9.98
C SER A 142 -10.22 1.30 9.73
N GLY A 143 -9.15 1.52 8.95
CA GLY A 143 -8.62 2.82 8.58
C GLY A 143 -9.12 3.38 7.26
N THR A 144 -10.13 2.75 6.65
CA THR A 144 -10.62 3.16 5.33
C THR A 144 -11.39 4.47 5.44
N LYS A 145 -10.98 5.46 4.64
CA LYS A 145 -11.70 6.73 4.44
C LYS A 145 -11.83 7.04 2.95
N THR A 146 -12.73 7.95 2.60
CA THR A 146 -12.85 8.43 1.22
C THR A 146 -12.14 9.76 1.07
N VAL A 147 -11.15 9.83 0.17
CA VAL A 147 -10.45 11.06 -0.21
C VAL A 147 -10.59 11.27 -1.71
N ALA A 148 -10.98 12.48 -2.12
CA ALA A 148 -11.25 12.82 -3.52
C ALA A 148 -12.18 11.82 -4.24
N GLY A 149 -13.11 11.18 -3.53
CA GLY A 149 -14.04 10.19 -4.09
C GLY A 149 -13.48 8.78 -4.25
N VAL A 150 -12.32 8.48 -3.67
CA VAL A 150 -11.68 7.16 -3.72
C VAL A 150 -11.52 6.60 -2.31
N PRO A 151 -11.87 5.33 -2.05
CA PRO A 151 -11.56 4.67 -0.78
C PRO A 151 -10.05 4.46 -0.66
N ILE A 152 -9.46 5.03 0.38
CA ILE A 152 -8.03 4.91 0.72
C ILE A 152 -7.86 4.63 2.21
N VAL A 153 -6.66 4.21 2.60
CA VAL A 153 -6.29 3.99 4.01
C VAL A 153 -5.63 5.25 4.58
N GLY A 154 -5.99 5.65 5.80
CA GLY A 154 -5.41 6.81 6.50
C GLY A 154 -3.91 6.65 6.84
N PRO A 155 -3.20 7.77 7.13
CA PRO A 155 -1.78 7.73 7.46
C PRO A 155 -1.49 6.86 8.69
N GLU A 156 -2.41 6.82 9.65
CA GLU A 156 -2.29 6.04 10.90
C GLU A 156 -2.19 4.54 10.65
N HIS A 157 -2.72 4.08 9.52
CA HIS A 157 -2.75 2.68 9.12
C HIS A 157 -1.74 2.37 8.01
N LEU A 158 -1.41 3.35 7.16
CA LEU A 158 -0.35 3.23 6.16
C LEU A 158 1.05 3.21 6.79
N ILE A 159 1.28 3.94 7.89
CA ILE A 159 2.58 3.95 8.57
C ILE A 159 3.00 2.54 9.02
N PRO A 160 2.17 1.78 9.76
CA PRO A 160 2.53 0.41 10.12
C PRO A 160 2.71 -0.52 8.94
N LEU A 161 1.93 -0.36 7.87
CA LEU A 161 2.11 -1.12 6.64
C LEU A 161 3.49 -0.87 5.99
N LYS A 162 3.95 0.38 5.98
CA LYS A 162 5.29 0.76 5.49
C LYS A 162 6.40 0.27 6.40
N ALA A 163 6.22 0.36 7.72
CA ALA A 163 7.17 -0.14 8.70
C ALA A 163 7.39 -1.66 8.55
N CYS A 164 6.30 -2.42 8.43
CA CYS A 164 6.35 -3.86 8.21
C CYS A 164 7.04 -4.23 6.88
N ALA A 165 6.73 -3.52 5.79
CA ALA A 165 7.41 -3.73 4.51
C ALA A 165 8.91 -3.42 4.59
N TRP A 166 9.30 -2.40 5.36
CA TRP A 166 10.71 -2.10 5.59
C TRP A 166 11.42 -3.23 6.37
N LEU A 167 10.77 -3.77 7.40
CA LEU A 167 11.30 -4.88 8.19
C LEU A 167 11.49 -6.14 7.34
N ASP A 168 10.46 -6.55 6.60
CA ASP A 168 10.51 -7.74 5.72
C ASP A 168 11.63 -7.63 4.68
N LEU A 169 11.70 -6.50 3.96
CA LEU A 169 12.73 -6.32 2.93
C LEU A 169 14.14 -6.23 3.53
N SER A 170 14.28 -5.63 4.72
CA SER A 170 15.58 -5.54 5.40
C SER A 170 16.04 -6.91 5.88
N GLU A 171 15.16 -7.71 6.49
CA GLU A 171 15.45 -9.07 6.92
C GLU A 171 15.86 -9.94 5.74
N ARG A 172 15.08 -9.97 4.66
CA ARG A 172 15.38 -10.73 3.44
C ARG A 172 16.72 -10.34 2.82
N LYS A 173 17.03 -9.04 2.80
CA LYS A 173 18.34 -8.54 2.36
C LYS A 173 19.48 -9.05 3.22
N THR A 174 19.33 -9.02 4.55
CA THR A 174 20.34 -9.57 5.46
C THR A 174 20.47 -11.09 5.36
N GLY A 175 19.38 -11.78 4.99
CA GLY A 175 19.34 -13.20 4.67
C GLY A 175 19.99 -13.59 3.34
N GLY A 176 20.52 -12.62 2.58
CA GLY A 176 21.26 -12.85 1.34
C GLY A 176 20.42 -12.75 0.06
N GLU A 177 19.15 -12.35 0.13
CA GLU A 177 18.39 -12.00 -1.07
C GLU A 177 18.93 -10.72 -1.71
N ASN A 178 18.93 -10.66 -3.04
CA ASN A 178 19.40 -9.50 -3.79
C ASN A 178 18.32 -8.41 -3.83
N ILE A 179 18.14 -7.68 -2.71
CA ILE A 179 17.14 -6.62 -2.53
C ILE A 179 17.69 -5.23 -2.84
N ASP A 180 17.01 -4.45 -3.68
CA ASP A 180 17.41 -3.06 -3.96
C ASP A 180 17.29 -2.20 -2.69
N ALA A 181 18.39 -1.53 -2.32
CA ALA A 181 18.43 -0.60 -1.19
C ALA A 181 17.40 0.53 -1.32
N LYS A 182 17.05 0.93 -2.55
CA LYS A 182 16.04 1.96 -2.81
C LYS A 182 14.63 1.48 -2.46
N SER A 183 14.32 0.19 -2.66
CA SER A 183 13.03 -0.41 -2.30
C SER A 183 12.84 -0.46 -0.79
N ILE A 184 13.91 -0.72 -0.05
CA ILE A 184 13.90 -0.59 1.42
C ILE A 184 13.75 0.89 1.81
N ALA A 185 14.62 1.77 1.29
CA ALA A 185 14.67 3.17 1.72
C ALA A 185 13.38 3.94 1.44
N LYS A 186 12.63 3.63 0.38
CA LYS A 186 11.35 4.32 0.09
C LYS A 186 10.31 4.08 1.18
N HIS A 187 10.19 2.89 1.75
CA HIS A 187 9.20 2.62 2.80
C HIS A 187 9.53 3.37 4.08
N LYS A 188 10.80 3.36 4.50
CA LYS A 188 11.30 4.21 5.59
C LYS A 188 10.94 5.67 5.38
N ASN A 189 11.30 6.21 4.21
CA ASN A 189 11.06 7.61 3.89
C ASN A 189 9.56 7.95 3.86
N ASP A 190 8.73 7.03 3.40
CA ASP A 190 7.27 7.23 3.34
C ASP A 190 6.66 7.25 4.74
N VAL A 191 7.17 6.48 5.73
CA VAL A 191 6.75 6.60 7.14
C VAL A 191 6.94 8.03 7.64
N PHE A 192 8.12 8.62 7.45
CA PHE A 192 8.41 9.98 7.90
C PHE A 192 7.63 11.04 7.11
N ARG A 193 7.34 10.82 5.82
CA ARG A 193 6.45 11.71 5.06
C ARG A 193 5.03 11.69 5.62
N LEU A 194 4.48 10.51 5.88
CA LEU A 194 3.13 10.32 6.42
C LEU A 194 3.01 10.85 7.85
N TYR A 195 4.07 10.78 8.66
CA TYR A 195 4.08 11.36 10.01
C TYR A 195 3.67 12.84 10.02
N ARG A 196 3.95 13.60 8.95
CA ARG A 196 3.61 15.03 8.86
C ARG A 196 2.11 15.31 8.85
N ILE A 197 1.30 14.30 8.57
CA ILE A 197 -0.15 14.41 8.39
C ILE A 197 -0.92 13.42 9.28
N ILE A 198 -0.23 12.76 10.22
CA ILE A 198 -0.85 11.87 11.19
C ILE A 198 -1.66 12.69 12.20
N ASP A 199 -2.81 12.19 12.62
CA ASP A 199 -3.55 12.74 13.75
C ASP A 199 -2.84 12.38 15.06
N PRO A 200 -2.26 13.36 15.79
CA PRO A 200 -1.60 13.07 17.07
C PRO A 200 -2.59 12.57 18.15
N ALA A 201 -3.90 12.74 17.94
CA ALA A 201 -4.95 12.27 18.83
C ALA A 201 -5.52 10.90 18.42
N PHE A 202 -4.92 10.21 17.44
CA PHE A 202 -5.36 8.87 17.03
C PHE A 202 -5.44 7.90 18.22
N LYS A 203 -6.58 7.21 18.32
CA LYS A 203 -6.90 6.22 19.37
C LYS A 203 -7.53 4.96 18.79
N GLY A 204 -6.93 4.42 17.73
CA GLY A 204 -7.37 3.16 17.14
C GLY A 204 -7.02 1.95 18.00
N GLU A 205 -7.81 0.89 17.89
CA GLU A 205 -7.41 -0.43 18.39
C GLU A 205 -6.34 -0.99 17.45
N ILE A 206 -5.09 -0.97 17.91
CA ILE A 206 -3.95 -1.52 17.16
C ILE A 206 -3.69 -2.96 17.66
N PRO A 207 -3.75 -3.97 16.77
CA PRO A 207 -3.40 -5.35 17.12
C PRO A 207 -1.98 -5.49 17.68
N GLU A 208 -1.78 -6.43 18.61
CA GLU A 208 -0.49 -6.67 19.29
C GLU A 208 0.66 -6.88 18.31
N LYS A 209 0.46 -7.72 17.28
CA LYS A 209 1.44 -7.92 16.21
C LYS A 209 1.92 -6.62 15.55
N ILE A 210 1.00 -5.69 15.32
CA ILE A 210 1.34 -4.41 14.66
C ILE A 210 2.11 -3.51 15.63
N LEU A 211 1.77 -3.55 16.92
CA LEU A 211 2.53 -2.84 17.96
C LEU A 211 3.97 -3.38 18.06
N GLU A 212 4.15 -4.71 18.00
CA GLU A 212 5.47 -5.37 18.01
C GLU A 212 6.29 -4.98 16.78
N ASP A 213 5.71 -5.07 15.57
CA ASP A 213 6.37 -4.67 14.33
C ASP A 213 6.75 -3.17 14.36
N MET A 214 5.87 -2.31 14.87
CA MET A 214 6.16 -0.88 15.03
C MET A 214 7.29 -0.62 16.03
N ALA A 215 7.32 -1.33 17.17
CA ALA A 215 8.40 -1.23 18.14
C ALA A 215 9.75 -1.63 17.50
N ALA A 216 9.79 -2.76 16.79
CA ALA A 216 10.98 -3.24 16.09
C ALA A 216 11.47 -2.24 15.02
N PHE A 217 10.56 -1.68 14.23
CA PHE A 217 10.88 -0.64 13.26
C PHE A 217 11.47 0.61 13.94
N LEU A 218 10.83 1.11 15.00
CA LEU A 218 11.26 2.33 15.71
C LEU A 218 12.60 2.14 16.44
N ASP A 219 12.89 0.94 16.94
CA ASP A 219 14.19 0.58 17.51
C ASP A 219 15.28 0.61 16.42
N ALA A 220 15.01 0.02 15.26
CA ALA A 220 15.93 0.07 14.13
C ALA A 220 16.19 1.51 13.65
N MET A 221 15.14 2.36 13.63
CA MET A 221 15.26 3.76 13.22
C MET A 221 16.17 4.60 14.13
N GLY A 222 16.40 4.20 15.38
CA GLY A 222 17.33 4.87 16.28
C GLY A 222 18.80 4.78 15.82
N SER A 223 19.12 3.83 14.95
CA SER A 223 20.46 3.64 14.37
C SER A 223 20.57 4.01 12.89
N GLU A 224 19.44 4.19 12.23
CA GLU A 224 19.36 4.51 10.80
C GLU A 224 19.55 6.00 10.54
N THR A 225 20.18 6.32 9.40
CA THR A 225 20.22 7.71 8.93
C THR A 225 18.92 8.06 8.19
N VAL A 226 18.26 9.13 8.62
CA VAL A 226 17.04 9.67 7.99
C VAL A 226 17.29 11.13 7.62
N ASP A 227 17.27 11.42 6.32
CA ASP A 227 17.45 12.78 5.82
C ASP A 227 16.14 13.57 5.87
N LEU A 228 15.77 14.03 7.06
CA LEU A 228 14.53 14.77 7.31
C LEU A 228 14.39 16.01 6.41
N LYS A 229 15.50 16.69 6.10
CA LYS A 229 15.50 17.88 5.23
C LYS A 229 15.03 17.52 3.81
N ASN A 230 15.55 16.43 3.26
CA ASN A 230 15.12 15.92 1.94
C ASN A 230 13.68 15.37 1.95
N LEU A 231 13.11 15.11 3.12
CA LEU A 231 11.69 14.74 3.29
C LEU A 231 10.77 15.95 3.54
N GLY A 232 11.33 17.17 3.54
CA GLY A 232 10.57 18.39 3.79
C GLY A 232 10.27 18.66 5.27
N ILE A 233 10.98 18.00 6.19
CA ILE A 233 10.86 18.14 7.64
C ILE A 233 12.06 18.92 8.14
N LYS A 234 11.90 20.22 8.37
CA LYS A 234 12.99 21.14 8.70
C LYS A 234 13.11 21.47 10.19
N ASP A 235 11.98 21.45 10.90
CA ASP A 235 11.85 22.01 12.25
C ASP A 235 11.75 20.93 13.35
N LEU A 236 11.88 19.66 12.98
CA LEU A 236 11.85 18.52 13.91
C LEU A 236 13.15 17.73 13.82
N ASN A 237 13.61 17.21 14.96
CA ASN A 237 14.66 16.22 15.01
C ASN A 237 14.06 14.80 14.97
N LEU A 238 14.90 13.82 14.64
CA LEU A 238 14.47 12.43 14.51
C LEU A 238 13.94 11.89 15.83
N ASP A 239 14.60 12.18 16.95
CA ASP A 239 14.23 11.66 18.28
C ASP A 239 12.80 12.08 18.69
N MET A 240 12.40 13.31 18.40
CA MET A 240 11.03 13.80 18.68
C MET A 240 9.99 13.06 17.84
N ILE A 241 10.29 12.82 16.56
CA ILE A 241 9.38 12.08 15.67
C ILE A 241 9.25 10.64 16.16
N LEU A 242 10.36 9.99 16.50
CA LEU A 242 10.36 8.63 17.04
C LEU A 242 9.62 8.55 18.38
N ALA A 243 9.78 9.53 19.26
CA ALA A 243 9.05 9.59 20.53
C ALA A 243 7.53 9.70 20.31
N GLU A 244 7.07 10.54 19.39
CA GLU A 244 5.64 10.65 19.06
C GLU A 244 5.10 9.39 18.40
N LEU A 245 5.85 8.77 17.48
CA LEU A 245 5.44 7.48 16.90
C LEU A 245 5.39 6.37 17.95
N ARG A 246 6.32 6.35 18.92
CA ARG A 246 6.26 5.43 20.05
C ARG A 246 5.01 5.67 20.90
N ARG A 247 4.68 6.93 21.22
CA ARG A 247 3.46 7.27 21.96
C ARG A 247 2.19 6.76 21.26
N LEU A 248 2.17 6.76 19.92
CA LEU A 248 1.01 6.32 19.14
C LEU A 248 0.94 4.79 18.95
N TYR A 249 2.08 4.12 18.81
CA TYR A 249 2.16 2.73 18.35
C TYR A 249 2.88 1.77 19.29
N VAL A 250 3.32 2.21 20.45
CA VAL A 250 3.94 1.36 21.47
C VAL A 250 3.19 1.55 22.77
N ARG A 251 2.79 0.45 23.40
CA ARG A 251 2.16 0.49 24.72
C ARG A 251 3.23 0.75 25.76
N ASP A 252 2.98 1.70 26.66
CA ASP A 252 3.77 1.82 27.89
C ASP A 252 3.57 0.52 28.70
N HIS A 253 4.67 -0.20 28.96
CA HIS A 253 4.70 -1.37 29.82
C HIS A 253 4.73 -0.96 31.30
#